data_AF-A0A8T4Y1C9-F1
#
_entry.id   AF-A0A8T4Y1C9-F1
#
_cell.length_a   1.000
_cell.length_b   1.000
_cell.length_c   1.000
_cell.angle_alpha   90.00
_cell.angle_beta   90.00
_cell.angle_gamma   90.00
#
_symmetry.space_group_name_H-M   'P 1'
#
loop_
_entity.id
_entity.type
_entity.pdbx_description
1 polymer ?
#
loop_
_entity_poly.entity_id
_entity_poly.type
_entity_poly.pdbx_seq_one_letter_code
_entity_poly.pdbx_strand_id
1 'polypeptide(L)'
;MRAEWYTKTILNIHFDHHVEPNTPVGAGADPDELASLIAPAKPGFIQYHSKGHPGWTNYPTRLGGVPPKLVKDALAIYRKVSEKLGIRFTVYYSGLKDEYAAREHPEWRRRDARNEFIGSDVLCPNSGYVEARVLPQLKEIIEAYNPDGFWFDGDCWSVAPCYCSSCRKAFMEAYGRVVCPSGM
;
A
#
# COMPACT_ATOMS: atom_id res chain seq x y z
N MET A 1 -7.13 21.34 12.60
CA MET A 1 -5.72 21.72 12.83
C MET A 1 -4.89 20.99 11.79
N ARG A 2 -4.24 21.71 10.86
CA ARG A 2 -3.41 21.11 9.79
C ARG A 2 -2.12 20.52 10.39
N ALA A 3 -1.56 19.51 9.73
CA ALA A 3 -0.45 18.67 10.16
C ALA A 3 0.90 19.40 10.25
N GLU A 4 1.06 20.30 11.23
CA GLU A 4 2.35 20.98 11.49
C GLU A 4 3.44 20.01 11.97
N TRP A 5 3.07 18.87 12.54
CA TRP A 5 4.00 17.91 13.13
C TRP A 5 5.01 17.37 12.10
N TYR A 6 4.58 17.17 10.85
CA TYR A 6 5.44 16.63 9.80
C TYR A 6 6.60 17.59 9.46
N THR A 7 6.30 18.89 9.37
CA THR A 7 7.32 19.93 9.08
C THR A 7 8.31 20.16 10.23
N LYS A 8 7.96 19.73 11.45
CA LYS A 8 8.79 19.88 12.65
C LYS A 8 9.63 18.63 12.95
N THR A 9 9.50 17.60 12.11
CA THR A 9 10.18 16.32 12.33
C THR A 9 11.47 16.26 11.50
N ILE A 10 12.59 15.98 12.18
CA ILE A 10 13.93 15.94 11.57
C ILE A 10 14.40 14.50 11.33
N LEU A 11 13.95 13.56 12.18
CA LEU A 11 14.31 12.14 12.12
C LEU A 11 13.04 11.28 12.17
N ASN A 12 12.97 10.31 11.26
CA ASN A 12 11.91 9.32 11.15
C ASN A 12 12.52 7.94 10.95
N ILE A 13 11.80 6.90 11.35
CA ILE A 13 12.23 5.52 11.12
C ILE A 13 11.21 4.84 10.22
N HIS A 14 11.65 4.42 9.05
CA HIS A 14 10.90 3.57 8.16
C HIS A 14 11.37 2.13 8.32
N PHE A 15 10.44 1.25 8.69
CA PHE A 15 10.67 -0.18 8.79
C PHE A 15 10.25 -0.84 7.48
N ASP A 16 11.25 -1.12 6.66
CA ASP A 16 11.06 -1.68 5.32
C ASP A 16 10.85 -3.19 5.40
N HIS A 17 9.60 -3.64 5.40
CA HIS A 17 9.25 -5.05 5.57
C HIS A 17 8.38 -5.55 4.42
N HIS A 18 9.05 -5.84 3.31
CA HIS A 18 8.48 -6.54 2.17
C HIS A 18 8.17 -7.99 2.52
N VAL A 19 6.92 -8.39 2.26
CA VAL A 19 6.40 -9.72 2.61
C VAL A 19 6.28 -10.58 1.36
N GLU A 20 6.76 -11.80 1.48
CA GLU A 20 6.58 -12.88 0.52
C GLU A 20 5.66 -13.96 1.11
N PRO A 21 5.10 -14.90 0.31
CA PRO A 21 4.15 -15.90 0.81
C PRO A 21 4.70 -16.75 1.97
N ASN A 22 6.03 -16.95 2.00
CA ASN A 22 6.71 -17.77 3.00
C ASN A 22 7.34 -16.97 4.15
N THR A 23 7.17 -15.65 4.18
CA THR A 23 7.68 -14.80 5.26
C THR A 23 6.87 -15.05 6.54
N PRO A 24 7.51 -15.41 7.67
CA PRO A 24 6.83 -15.60 8.95
C PRO A 24 6.52 -14.24 9.60
N VAL A 25 5.56 -13.51 9.03
CA VAL A 25 5.25 -12.13 9.41
C VAL A 25 4.88 -12.04 10.90
N GLY A 26 5.53 -11.11 11.60
CA GLY A 26 5.30 -10.85 13.01
C GLY A 26 5.94 -11.86 13.97
N ALA A 27 6.66 -12.88 13.48
CA ALA A 27 7.28 -13.89 14.36
C ALA A 27 8.24 -13.27 15.40
N GLY A 28 9.08 -12.33 14.96
CA GLY A 28 10.00 -11.56 15.82
C GLY A 28 9.45 -10.22 16.30
N ALA A 29 8.16 -9.93 16.10
CA ALA A 29 7.57 -8.68 16.59
C ALA A 29 7.29 -8.81 18.09
N ASP A 30 8.29 -8.49 18.91
CA ASP A 30 8.15 -8.33 20.36
C ASP A 30 7.97 -6.83 20.70
N PRO A 31 6.88 -6.43 21.39
CA PRO A 31 6.63 -5.03 21.70
C PRO A 31 7.68 -4.37 22.59
N ASP A 32 8.30 -5.10 23.52
CA ASP A 32 9.25 -4.53 24.47
C ASP A 32 10.62 -4.38 23.83
N GLU A 33 11.07 -5.36 23.04
CA GLU A 33 12.27 -5.23 22.21
C GLU A 33 12.13 -4.08 21.21
N LEU A 34 11.00 -4.02 20.49
CA LEU A 34 10.74 -2.95 19.53
C LEU A 34 10.72 -1.56 20.20
N ALA A 35 10.11 -1.43 21.38
CA ALA A 35 10.11 -0.19 22.13
C ALA A 35 11.54 0.23 22.54
N SER A 36 12.34 -0.73 23.03
CA SER A 36 13.73 -0.49 23.43
C SER A 36 14.62 -0.05 22.26
N LEU A 37 14.34 -0.53 21.04
CA LEU A 37 15.05 -0.16 19.83
C LEU A 37 14.70 1.27 19.38
N ILE A 38 13.44 1.66 19.47
CA ILE A 38 12.94 2.95 18.97
C ILE A 38 13.21 4.09 19.97
N ALA A 39 13.07 3.84 21.28
CA ALA A 39 13.09 4.88 22.30
C ALA A 39 14.35 5.78 22.30
N PRO A 40 15.58 5.25 22.10
CA PRO A 40 16.79 6.09 22.11
C PRO A 40 16.84 7.10 20.96
N ALA A 41 16.29 6.74 19.79
CA ALA A 41 16.33 7.58 18.59
C ALA A 41 15.34 8.76 18.67
N LYS A 42 14.27 8.65 19.45
CA LYS A 42 13.20 9.66 19.59
C LYS A 42 12.72 10.22 18.25
N PRO A 43 12.31 9.36 17.29
CA PRO A 43 11.85 9.84 15.99
C PRO A 43 10.54 10.61 16.14
N GLY A 44 10.26 11.54 15.22
CA GLY A 44 8.96 12.24 15.24
C GLY A 44 7.82 11.32 14.79
N PHE A 45 8.10 10.40 13.85
CA PHE A 45 7.22 9.28 13.56
C PHE A 45 7.98 7.99 13.23
N ILE A 46 7.29 6.87 13.43
CA ILE A 46 7.67 5.60 12.84
C ILE A 46 6.72 5.25 11.71
N GLN A 47 7.24 4.51 10.73
CA GLN A 47 6.48 4.02 9.60
C GLN A 47 6.64 2.52 9.45
N TYR A 48 5.53 1.81 9.30
CA TYR A 48 5.54 0.37 9.06
C TYR A 48 4.74 0.01 7.80
N HIS A 49 5.20 -1.01 7.07
CA HIS A 49 4.50 -1.54 5.89
C HIS A 49 3.19 -2.22 6.30
N SER A 50 2.06 -1.81 5.72
CA SER A 50 0.84 -2.62 5.74
C SER A 50 0.79 -3.61 4.57
N LYS A 51 1.27 -3.20 3.39
CA LYS A 51 1.31 -4.00 2.16
C LYS A 51 2.39 -3.48 1.22
N GLY A 52 3.31 -4.35 0.79
CA GLY A 52 4.36 -4.03 -0.19
C GLY A 52 3.95 -4.35 -1.63
N HIS A 53 4.86 -4.14 -2.59
CA HIS A 53 4.66 -4.46 -4.01
C HIS A 53 4.32 -5.92 -4.33
N PRO A 54 4.83 -6.93 -3.59
CA PRO A 54 4.37 -8.32 -3.75
C PRO A 54 2.87 -8.51 -3.49
N GLY A 55 2.20 -7.52 -2.86
CA GLY A 55 0.77 -7.55 -2.59
C GLY A 55 0.37 -8.28 -1.31
N TRP A 56 1.35 -8.82 -0.58
CA TRP A 56 1.12 -9.47 0.71
C TRP A 56 1.07 -8.46 1.86
N THR A 57 0.16 -8.67 2.80
CA THR A 57 -0.08 -7.77 3.93
C THR A 57 0.72 -8.18 5.18
N ASN A 58 1.04 -7.19 6.01
CA ASN A 58 1.62 -7.41 7.35
C ASN A 58 0.56 -7.52 8.47
N TYR A 59 -0.72 -7.57 8.08
CA TYR A 59 -1.88 -7.56 8.97
C TYR A 59 -3.00 -8.46 8.40
N PRO A 60 -3.94 -8.95 9.23
CA PRO A 60 -4.95 -9.92 8.82
C PRO A 60 -6.14 -9.25 8.09
N THR A 61 -5.91 -8.75 6.87
CA THR A 61 -6.98 -8.19 6.00
C THR A 61 -8.02 -9.24 5.62
N ARG A 62 -9.25 -8.81 5.34
CA ARG A 62 -10.33 -9.68 4.81
C ARG A 62 -10.41 -9.71 3.29
N LEU A 63 -9.54 -8.97 2.60
CA LEU A 63 -9.68 -8.64 1.17
C LEU A 63 -8.71 -9.41 0.26
N GLY A 64 -7.99 -10.39 0.81
CA GLY A 64 -6.95 -11.15 0.12
C GLY A 64 -5.55 -10.56 0.28
N GLY A 65 -4.53 -11.40 0.10
CA GLY A 65 -3.12 -11.03 0.27
C GLY A 65 -2.58 -11.25 1.69
N VAL A 66 -3.29 -11.95 2.58
CA VAL A 66 -2.70 -12.37 3.86
C VAL A 66 -1.69 -13.49 3.62
N PRO A 67 -0.42 -13.36 4.04
CA PRO A 67 0.57 -14.41 3.85
C PRO A 67 0.19 -15.66 4.66
N PRO A 68 0.33 -16.88 4.11
CA PRO A 68 0.03 -18.13 4.82
C PRO A 68 0.75 -18.29 6.15
N LYS A 69 1.92 -17.66 6.31
CA LYS A 69 2.72 -17.68 7.55
C LYS A 69 2.58 -16.41 8.38
N LEU A 70 1.44 -15.72 8.33
CA LEU A 70 1.16 -14.65 9.30
C LEU A 70 1.13 -15.24 10.73
N VAL A 71 2.11 -14.89 11.54
CA VAL A 71 2.23 -15.36 12.93
C VAL A 71 1.55 -14.39 13.90
N LYS A 72 1.78 -13.09 13.72
CA LYS A 72 1.17 -12.02 14.51
C LYS A 72 0.79 -10.86 13.60
N ASP A 73 -0.24 -10.12 14.01
CA ASP A 73 -0.55 -8.81 13.42
C ASP A 73 0.57 -7.82 13.79
N ALA A 74 1.57 -7.72 12.92
CA ALA A 74 2.71 -6.86 13.14
C ALA A 74 2.29 -5.38 13.12
N LEU A 75 1.35 -5.01 12.25
CA LEU A 75 0.86 -3.64 12.17
C LEU A 75 0.23 -3.18 13.50
N ALA A 76 -0.56 -4.03 14.16
CA ALA A 76 -1.10 -3.78 15.50
C ALA A 76 0.00 -3.58 16.55
N ILE A 77 1.06 -4.38 16.49
CA ILE A 77 2.17 -4.32 17.45
C ILE A 77 2.90 -2.98 17.32
N TYR A 78 3.22 -2.55 16.10
CA TYR A 78 3.88 -1.27 15.86
C TYR A 78 3.01 -0.08 16.29
N ARG A 79 1.69 -0.13 16.05
CA ARG A 79 0.75 0.89 16.59
C ARG A 79 0.81 0.92 18.12
N LYS A 80 0.70 -0.21 18.81
CA LYS A 80 0.75 -0.25 20.29
C LYS A 80 2.06 0.31 20.85
N VAL A 81 3.19 -0.02 20.22
CA VAL A 81 4.50 0.50 20.63
C VAL A 81 4.58 2.01 20.41
N SER A 82 4.09 2.50 19.27
CA SER A 82 4.08 3.95 19.03
C SER A 82 3.22 4.71 20.05
N GLU A 83 2.09 4.17 20.48
CA GLU A 83 1.25 4.75 21.55
C GLU A 83 1.99 4.75 22.88
N LYS A 84 2.61 3.62 23.26
CA LYS A 84 3.41 3.49 24.48
C LYS A 84 4.52 4.53 24.55
N LEU A 85 5.15 4.85 23.41
CA LEU A 85 6.24 5.81 23.32
C LEU A 85 5.78 7.25 23.06
N GLY A 86 4.48 7.49 22.85
CA GLY A 86 3.95 8.81 22.52
C GLY A 86 4.44 9.36 21.17
N ILE A 87 4.80 8.49 20.23
CA ILE A 87 5.28 8.85 18.89
C ILE A 87 4.20 8.63 17.84
N ARG A 88 4.28 9.39 16.75
CA ARG A 88 3.32 9.26 15.64
C ARG A 88 3.55 7.97 14.88
N PHE A 89 2.46 7.39 14.39
CA PHE A 89 2.47 6.16 13.62
C PHE A 89 1.96 6.40 12.21
N THR A 90 2.79 6.09 11.22
CA THR A 90 2.39 6.18 9.81
C THR A 90 2.44 4.81 9.16
N VAL A 91 1.64 4.63 8.12
CA VAL A 91 1.55 3.35 7.40
C VAL A 91 2.05 3.53 6.00
N TYR A 92 2.97 2.66 5.58
CA TYR A 92 3.34 2.52 4.18
C TYR A 92 2.36 1.57 3.48
N TYR A 93 1.88 1.98 2.31
CA TYR A 93 0.95 1.20 1.50
C TYR A 93 1.35 1.26 0.02
N SER A 94 1.58 0.09 -0.58
CA SER A 94 1.75 -0.04 -2.03
C SER A 94 0.41 0.08 -2.74
N GLY A 95 0.22 1.17 -3.48
CA GLY A 95 -0.99 1.51 -4.21
C GLY A 95 -1.14 0.65 -5.46
N LEU A 96 -0.60 1.12 -6.58
CA LEU A 96 -0.86 0.54 -7.91
C LEU A 96 0.09 -0.58 -8.36
N LYS A 97 1.07 -0.94 -7.53
CA LYS A 97 1.94 -2.10 -7.77
C LYS A 97 1.55 -3.20 -6.79
N ASP A 98 1.03 -4.31 -7.30
CA ASP A 98 0.46 -5.38 -6.47
C ASP A 98 0.48 -6.71 -7.24
N GLU A 99 1.53 -7.50 -7.03
CA GLU A 99 1.70 -8.80 -7.71
C GLU A 99 0.61 -9.82 -7.34
N TYR A 100 0.18 -9.82 -6.08
CA TYR A 100 -0.88 -10.72 -5.61
C TYR A 100 -2.19 -10.43 -6.35
N ALA A 101 -2.63 -9.17 -6.34
CA ALA A 101 -3.87 -8.77 -7.00
C ALA A 101 -3.77 -8.90 -8.52
N ALA A 102 -2.60 -8.62 -9.13
CA ALA A 102 -2.40 -8.80 -10.57
C ALA A 102 -2.51 -10.27 -11.02
N ARG A 103 -2.10 -11.22 -10.16
CA ARG A 103 -2.24 -12.66 -10.41
C ARG A 103 -3.68 -13.13 -10.22
N GLU A 104 -4.34 -12.64 -9.17
CA GLU A 104 -5.73 -13.00 -8.83
C GLU A 104 -6.73 -12.41 -9.83
N HIS A 105 -6.49 -11.16 -10.26
CA HIS A 105 -7.34 -10.38 -11.14
C HIS A 105 -6.53 -9.80 -12.32
N PRO A 106 -6.16 -10.62 -13.31
CA PRO A 106 -5.39 -10.15 -14.46
C PRO A 106 -6.09 -9.01 -15.23
N GLU A 107 -7.41 -8.92 -15.17
CA GLU A 107 -8.22 -7.87 -15.77
C GLU A 107 -7.97 -6.46 -15.18
N TRP A 108 -7.41 -6.37 -13.98
CA TRP A 108 -7.04 -5.09 -13.36
C TRP A 108 -5.73 -4.51 -13.87
N ARG A 109 -4.92 -5.32 -14.55
CA ARG A 109 -3.59 -4.92 -15.02
C ARG A 109 -3.67 -3.84 -16.10
N ARG A 110 -2.68 -2.96 -16.10
CA ARG A 110 -2.53 -1.95 -17.16
C ARG A 110 -2.28 -2.62 -18.51
N ARG A 111 -2.80 -1.99 -19.55
CA ARG A 111 -2.60 -2.41 -20.93
C ARG A 111 -2.05 -1.27 -21.78
N ASP A 112 -1.19 -1.61 -22.72
CA ASP A 112 -0.66 -0.68 -23.72
C ASP A 112 -1.65 -0.45 -24.87
N ALA A 113 -1.28 0.39 -25.85
CA ALA A 113 -2.14 0.71 -26.98
C ALA A 113 -2.51 -0.50 -27.86
N ARG A 114 -1.65 -1.55 -27.85
CA ARG A 114 -1.85 -2.83 -28.55
C ARG A 114 -2.69 -3.81 -27.76
N ASN A 115 -3.18 -3.40 -26.59
CA ASN A 115 -3.96 -4.19 -25.66
C ASN A 115 -3.15 -5.29 -24.95
N GLU A 116 -1.82 -5.20 -24.95
CA GLU A 116 -0.93 -6.10 -24.23
C GLU A 116 -0.73 -5.66 -22.79
N PHE A 117 -0.48 -6.61 -21.88
CA PHE A 117 -0.23 -6.29 -20.47
C PHE A 117 1.10 -5.56 -20.28
N ILE A 118 1.09 -4.49 -19.47
CA ILE A 118 2.31 -3.75 -19.09
C ILE A 118 2.79 -4.26 -17.73
N GLY A 119 3.96 -4.90 -17.70
CA GLY A 119 4.52 -5.48 -16.47
C GLY A 119 3.66 -6.60 -15.89
N SER A 120 4.15 -7.28 -14.86
CA SER A 120 3.42 -8.37 -14.19
C SER A 120 2.51 -7.90 -13.05
N ASP A 121 2.68 -6.66 -12.60
CA ASP A 121 2.24 -6.20 -11.28
C ASP A 121 1.66 -4.79 -11.26
N VAL A 122 1.64 -4.10 -12.41
CA VAL A 122 1.16 -2.72 -12.50
C VAL A 122 -0.33 -2.70 -12.82
N LEU A 123 -1.11 -2.14 -11.90
CA LEU A 123 -2.57 -2.11 -11.95
C LEU A 123 -3.10 -0.77 -12.45
N CYS A 124 -4.27 -0.84 -13.08
CA CYS A 124 -4.94 0.34 -13.63
C CYS A 124 -5.82 0.98 -12.55
N PRO A 125 -5.64 2.28 -12.23
CA PRO A 125 -6.48 2.95 -11.23
C PRO A 125 -7.95 3.07 -11.66
N ASN A 126 -8.23 3.00 -12.96
CA ASN A 126 -9.59 3.02 -13.52
C ASN A 126 -10.17 1.61 -13.74
N SER A 127 -9.43 0.56 -13.37
CA SER A 127 -10.03 -0.78 -13.23
C SER A 127 -10.79 -0.87 -11.90
N GLY A 128 -11.44 -2.00 -11.63
CA GLY A 128 -12.08 -2.22 -10.33
C GLY A 128 -11.13 -2.40 -9.15
N TYR A 129 -9.81 -2.34 -9.35
CA TYR A 129 -8.82 -2.57 -8.30
C TYR A 129 -8.92 -1.59 -7.13
N VAL A 130 -9.09 -0.30 -7.42
CA VAL A 130 -9.10 0.73 -6.38
C VAL A 130 -10.31 0.55 -5.46
N GLU A 131 -11.48 0.32 -6.05
CA GLU A 131 -12.74 0.12 -5.34
C GLU A 131 -12.81 -1.22 -4.62
N ALA A 132 -12.28 -2.29 -5.22
CA ALA A 132 -12.36 -3.63 -4.67
C ALA A 132 -11.26 -3.94 -3.65
N ARG A 133 -10.07 -3.32 -3.76
CA ARG A 133 -8.90 -3.63 -2.93
C ARG A 133 -8.39 -2.43 -2.15
N VAL A 134 -8.02 -1.34 -2.81
CA VAL A 134 -7.31 -0.23 -2.16
C VAL A 134 -8.18 0.47 -1.12
N LEU A 135 -9.35 0.98 -1.50
CA LEU A 135 -10.22 1.72 -0.58
C LEU A 135 -10.69 0.85 0.58
N PRO A 136 -11.12 -0.41 0.39
CA PRO A 136 -11.52 -1.26 1.51
C PRO A 136 -10.34 -1.62 2.44
N GLN A 137 -9.12 -1.85 1.91
CA GLN A 137 -7.95 -2.11 2.76
C GLN A 137 -7.55 -0.87 3.58
N LEU A 138 -7.57 0.32 2.96
CA LEU A 138 -7.31 1.57 3.69
C LEU A 138 -8.34 1.79 4.78
N LYS A 139 -9.61 1.48 4.52
CA LYS A 139 -10.67 1.54 5.52
C LYS A 139 -10.39 0.59 6.69
N GLU A 140 -10.05 -0.68 6.43
CA GLU A 140 -9.64 -1.62 7.49
C GLU A 140 -8.49 -1.07 8.32
N ILE A 141 -7.47 -0.48 7.67
CA ILE A 141 -6.30 0.06 8.36
C ILE A 141 -6.67 1.26 9.25
N ILE A 142 -7.47 2.19 8.72
CA ILE A 142 -7.91 3.37 9.46
C ILE A 142 -8.75 2.96 10.68
N GLU A 143 -9.70 2.05 10.49
CA GLU A 143 -10.62 1.61 11.54
C GLU A 143 -9.93 0.77 12.62
N ALA A 144 -8.98 -0.09 12.24
CA ALA A 144 -8.33 -1.00 13.18
C ALA A 144 -7.11 -0.39 13.88
N TYR A 145 -6.37 0.51 13.22
CA TYR A 145 -5.06 0.98 13.70
C TYR A 145 -4.96 2.50 13.87
N ASN A 146 -5.92 3.29 13.39
CA ASN A 146 -5.96 4.75 13.51
C ASN A 146 -4.58 5.43 13.32
N PRO A 147 -3.95 5.29 12.14
CA PRO A 147 -2.63 5.86 11.89
C PRO A 147 -2.71 7.39 11.78
N ASP A 148 -1.61 8.05 12.15
CA ASP A 148 -1.43 9.50 12.04
C ASP A 148 -1.15 9.96 10.59
N GLY A 149 -0.83 9.03 9.69
CA GLY A 149 -0.60 9.33 8.27
C GLY A 149 -0.31 8.10 7.40
N PHE A 150 -0.26 8.32 6.09
CA PHE A 150 0.04 7.31 5.08
C PHE A 150 1.19 7.76 4.17
N TRP A 151 1.98 6.79 3.71
CA TRP A 151 2.80 6.92 2.51
C TRP A 151 2.25 5.97 1.47
N PHE A 152 1.84 6.54 0.34
CA PHE A 152 1.42 5.80 -0.84
C PHE A 152 2.61 5.67 -1.80
N ASP A 153 2.99 4.44 -2.09
CA ASP A 153 4.11 4.12 -2.98
C ASP A 153 3.65 3.24 -4.14
N GLY A 154 4.43 3.23 -5.21
CA GLY A 154 4.05 2.62 -6.48
C GLY A 154 3.35 3.62 -7.39
N ASP A 155 2.44 4.44 -6.87
CA ASP A 155 1.57 5.32 -7.66
C ASP A 155 2.34 6.30 -8.55
N CYS A 156 3.36 6.97 -7.99
CA CYS A 156 4.08 8.04 -8.70
C CYS A 156 4.90 7.57 -9.92
N TRP A 157 5.13 6.27 -10.06
CA TRP A 157 5.83 5.67 -11.21
C TRP A 157 5.01 4.59 -11.94
N SER A 158 3.92 4.10 -11.33
CA SER A 158 2.98 3.14 -11.92
C SER A 158 1.84 3.81 -12.67
N VAL A 159 1.54 5.07 -12.40
CA VAL A 159 0.54 5.83 -13.18
C VAL A 159 1.14 6.24 -14.52
N ALA A 160 0.59 5.67 -15.58
CA ALA A 160 0.86 6.07 -16.96
C ALA A 160 -0.34 5.66 -17.84
N PRO A 161 -0.41 6.10 -19.11
CA PRO A 161 -1.50 5.75 -20.01
C PRO A 161 -1.83 4.25 -20.00
N CYS A 162 -3.12 3.94 -20.00
CA CYS A 162 -3.64 2.59 -19.99
C CYS A 162 -4.80 2.51 -21.00
N TYR A 163 -4.86 1.43 -21.75
CA TYR A 163 -5.83 1.24 -22.83
C TYR A 163 -6.73 0.03 -22.59
N CYS A 164 -6.93 -0.36 -21.33
CA CYS A 164 -7.97 -1.32 -20.96
C CYS A 164 -9.37 -0.79 -21.32
N SER A 165 -10.37 -1.66 -21.30
CA SER A 165 -11.76 -1.32 -21.63
C SER A 165 -12.29 -0.14 -20.81
N SER A 166 -12.03 -0.11 -19.49
CA SER A 166 -12.46 0.97 -18.61
C SER A 166 -11.84 2.32 -19.00
N CYS A 167 -10.53 2.36 -19.28
CA CYS A 167 -9.86 3.60 -19.68
C CYS A 167 -10.34 4.11 -21.05
N ARG A 168 -10.54 3.21 -22.03
CA ARG A 168 -11.06 3.60 -23.35
C ARG A 168 -12.47 4.16 -23.24
N LYS A 169 -13.33 3.53 -22.43
CA LYS A 169 -14.68 4.01 -22.14
C LYS A 169 -14.64 5.39 -21.48
N ALA A 170 -13.87 5.56 -20.41
CA ALA A 170 -13.74 6.84 -19.70
C ALA A 170 -13.20 7.96 -20.62
N PHE A 171 -12.25 7.65 -21.49
CA PHE A 171 -11.74 8.59 -22.49
C PHE A 171 -12.81 9.00 -23.51
N MET A 172 -13.56 8.02 -24.05
CA MET A 172 -14.65 8.29 -24.99
C MET A 172 -15.74 9.16 -24.35
N GLU A 173 -16.11 8.88 -23.09
CA GLU A 173 -17.10 9.66 -22.34
C GLU A 173 -16.62 11.10 -22.07
N ALA A 174 -15.34 11.28 -21.72
CA ALA A 174 -14.78 12.59 -21.41
C ALA A 174 -14.53 13.47 -22.65
N TYR A 175 -14.17 12.87 -23.79
CA TYR A 175 -13.65 13.61 -24.95
C TYR A 175 -14.41 13.38 -26.27
N GLY A 176 -15.40 12.49 -26.30
CA GLY A 176 -16.17 12.18 -27.51
C GLY A 176 -15.35 11.54 -28.63
N ARG A 177 -14.19 10.96 -28.31
CA ARG A 177 -13.25 10.37 -29.29
C ARG A 177 -13.17 8.85 -29.10
N VAL A 178 -13.30 8.12 -30.21
CA VAL A 178 -13.26 6.65 -30.22
C VAL A 178 -11.82 6.11 -30.12
N VAL A 179 -10.83 6.89 -30.56
CA VAL A 179 -9.42 6.49 -30.59
C VAL A 179 -8.64 7.25 -29.51
N CYS A 180 -8.12 6.50 -28.54
CA CYS A 180 -7.14 7.02 -27.59
C CYS A 180 -5.82 7.31 -28.32
N PRO A 181 -5.22 8.51 -28.18
CA PRO A 181 -3.91 8.82 -28.76
C PRO A 181 -2.88 7.80 -28.28
N SER A 182 -2.03 7.29 -29.18
CA SER A 182 -1.11 6.18 -28.90
C SER A 182 0.37 6.48 -29.14
N GLY A 183 0.82 7.73 -28.98
CA GLY A 183 2.24 8.13 -29.07
C GLY A 183 2.72 8.79 -27.76
N MET A 184 4.00 8.73 -27.39
CA MET A 184 5.24 8.44 -28.14
C MET A 184 5.72 7.00 -28.05
#